data_AF-A0A916QEN4-F1
#
_entry.id   AF-A0A916QEN4-F1
#
_cell.length_a   1.000
_cell.length_b   1.000
_cell.length_c   1.000
_cell.angle_alpha   90.00
_cell.angle_beta   90.00
_cell.angle_gamma   90.00
#
_symmetry.space_group_name_H-M   'P 1'
#
loop_
_entity.id
_entity.type
_entity.pdbx_description
1 polymer ?
#
loop_
_entity_poly.entity_id
_entity_poly.type
_entity_poly.pdbx_seq_one_letter_code
_entity_poly.pdbx_strand_id
1 'polypeptide(L)'
;MARSNHNTEKRTFKHLTAFDRGKIQALHKQGKTLQEIADEIGCHKSTISRELQRGSVTQRRSDLTERPVYFPDTGQAVYEKNRSRCGAKYKLAEASEFIQFAVEKMQKDHWSPDAVYGYVKAQKLFENTTVCTKTLYRYIDLGLLPVKNIDLPLKVSRNTKIKRVRQHKKVLGTSIEQRPAHIDEREEFGHWEIDTVLGTRAKGAVLLTLTERKTRHEHILKIGQKTATCVKQALQALKQTYGPIFSKVFKTITADNGSEFSELSHALDDTNQQVYYAHPYTSSERGTNERHNGLIRRFIPKGKTIDDIDETLIAYVENWCNTLPRKILGYRSPSEAYQEELKSVV
;
A
#
# COMPACT_ATOMS: atom_id res chain seq x y z
N MET A 1 -31.21 2.15 12.04
CA MET A 1 -30.74 3.54 12.24
C MET A 1 -29.40 3.70 11.51
N ALA A 2 -29.39 4.35 10.35
CA ALA A 2 -28.16 4.57 9.59
C ALA A 2 -27.33 5.66 10.29
N ARG A 3 -26.08 5.36 10.65
CA ARG A 3 -25.17 6.31 11.31
C ARG A 3 -24.75 7.38 10.29
N SER A 4 -25.31 8.58 10.41
CA SER A 4 -24.97 9.77 9.62
C SER A 4 -23.80 10.55 10.24
N ASN A 5 -22.70 9.88 10.58
CA ASN A 5 -21.50 10.55 11.09
C ASN A 5 -20.62 10.95 9.91
N HIS A 6 -20.88 12.12 9.33
CA HIS A 6 -19.95 12.77 8.42
C HIS A 6 -18.92 13.55 9.24
N ASN A 7 -17.72 13.01 9.35
CA ASN A 7 -16.54 13.60 9.98
C ASN A 7 -15.83 14.65 9.09
N THR A 8 -16.56 15.27 8.16
CA THR A 8 -16.03 16.33 7.29
C THR A 8 -16.85 17.60 7.52
N GLU A 9 -16.29 18.55 8.27
CA GLU A 9 -16.85 19.89 8.34
C GLU A 9 -16.92 20.51 6.93
N LYS A 10 -18.02 21.19 6.63
CA LYS A 10 -18.21 21.84 5.33
C LYS A 10 -17.15 22.94 5.19
N ARG A 11 -16.14 22.71 4.35
CA ARG A 11 -15.06 23.68 4.10
C ARG A 11 -15.64 25.09 3.87
N THR A 12 -15.26 26.02 4.74
CA THR A 12 -15.68 27.42 4.73
C THR A 12 -15.04 28.22 3.58
N PHE A 13 -13.89 27.78 3.07
CA PHE A 13 -13.20 28.41 1.94
C PHE A 13 -13.21 27.50 0.71
N LYS A 14 -14.02 27.88 -0.29
CA LYS A 14 -14.08 27.23 -1.60
C LYS A 14 -13.73 28.23 -2.69
N HIS A 15 -12.88 27.81 -3.61
CA HIS A 15 -12.62 28.58 -4.82
C HIS A 15 -13.81 28.46 -5.77
N LEU A 16 -14.15 29.54 -6.47
CA LEU A 16 -15.18 29.53 -7.52
C LEU A 16 -14.79 28.50 -8.61
N THR A 17 -15.75 27.69 -9.02
CA THR A 17 -15.64 26.77 -10.14
C THR A 17 -15.94 27.48 -11.47
N ALA A 18 -15.64 26.84 -12.60
CA ALA A 18 -16.02 27.36 -13.92
C ALA A 18 -17.55 27.55 -14.03
N PHE A 19 -18.32 26.64 -13.42
CA PHE A 19 -19.79 26.74 -13.35
C PHE A 19 -20.24 27.98 -12.55
N ASP A 20 -19.64 28.20 -11.37
CA ASP A 20 -19.95 29.38 -10.56
C ASP A 20 -19.65 30.68 -11.32
N ARG A 21 -18.54 30.74 -12.07
CA ARG A 21 -18.20 31.89 -12.92
C ARG A 21 -19.21 32.13 -14.04
N GLY A 22 -19.70 31.06 -14.68
CA GLY A 22 -20.78 31.15 -15.67
C GLY A 22 -22.07 31.71 -15.06
N LYS A 23 -22.45 31.24 -13.86
CA LYS A 23 -23.62 31.72 -13.13
C LYS A 23 -23.47 33.20 -12.74
N ILE A 24 -22.28 33.62 -12.30
CA ILE A 24 -21.96 35.03 -12.02
C ILE A 24 -22.17 35.89 -13.27
N GLN A 25 -21.71 35.45 -14.45
CA GLN A 25 -21.92 36.20 -15.69
C GLN A 25 -23.41 36.36 -16.03
N ALA A 26 -24.19 35.29 -15.92
CA ALA A 26 -25.62 35.32 -16.22
C ALA A 26 -26.37 36.29 -15.30
N LEU A 27 -26.13 36.22 -13.98
CA LEU A 27 -26.79 37.08 -13.00
C LEU A 27 -26.32 38.54 -13.11
N HIS A 28 -25.04 38.77 -13.42
CA HIS A 28 -24.52 40.12 -13.66
C HIS A 28 -25.13 40.74 -14.92
N LYS A 29 -25.34 39.97 -15.99
CA LYS A 29 -26.05 40.43 -17.20
C LYS A 29 -27.53 40.75 -16.95
N GLN A 30 -28.15 40.07 -15.99
CA GLN A 30 -29.52 40.36 -15.53
C GLN A 30 -29.60 41.61 -14.63
N GLY A 31 -28.48 42.26 -14.33
CA GLY A 31 -28.44 43.47 -13.50
C GLY A 31 -28.58 43.22 -12.00
N LYS A 32 -28.42 41.98 -11.53
CA LYS A 32 -28.44 41.67 -10.09
C LYS A 32 -27.30 42.34 -9.34
N THR A 33 -27.55 42.73 -8.10
CA THR A 33 -26.57 43.32 -7.20
C THR A 33 -25.51 42.29 -6.78
N LEU A 34 -24.34 42.77 -6.34
CA LEU A 34 -23.27 41.90 -5.86
C LEU A 34 -23.69 41.01 -4.67
N GLN A 35 -24.61 41.49 -3.84
CA GLN A 35 -25.12 40.74 -2.68
C GLN A 35 -26.00 39.58 -3.13
N GLU A 36 -26.96 39.83 -4.03
CA GLU A 36 -27.84 38.78 -4.56
C GLU A 36 -27.06 37.70 -5.32
N ILE A 37 -26.03 38.08 -6.07
CA ILE A 37 -25.13 37.12 -6.74
C ILE A 37 -24.37 36.29 -5.70
N ALA A 38 -23.91 36.92 -4.61
CA ALA A 38 -23.15 36.24 -3.57
C ALA A 38 -24.01 35.22 -2.79
N ASP A 39 -25.26 35.58 -2.47
CA ASP A 39 -26.22 34.71 -1.79
C ASP A 39 -26.58 33.50 -2.65
N GLU A 40 -26.78 33.70 -3.95
CA GLU A 40 -27.11 32.67 -4.93
C GLU A 40 -25.94 31.71 -5.25
N ILE A 41 -24.70 32.16 -5.06
CA ILE A 41 -23.48 31.34 -5.18
C ILE A 41 -23.10 30.70 -3.83
N GLY A 42 -23.57 31.26 -2.71
CA GLY A 42 -23.20 30.84 -1.37
C GLY A 42 -21.78 31.27 -0.97
N CYS A 43 -21.38 32.49 -1.32
CA CYS A 43 -20.08 33.06 -0.94
C CYS A 43 -20.20 34.52 -0.45
N HIS A 44 -19.11 35.12 0.02
CA HIS A 44 -19.13 36.52 0.47
C HIS A 44 -19.14 37.51 -0.71
N LYS A 45 -19.83 38.65 -0.59
CA LYS A 45 -19.93 39.70 -1.63
C LYS A 45 -18.58 40.14 -2.21
N SER A 46 -17.55 40.21 -1.38
CA SER A 46 -16.20 40.59 -1.80
C SER A 46 -15.56 39.57 -2.75
N THR A 47 -15.97 38.30 -2.68
CA THR A 47 -15.50 37.26 -3.61
C THR A 47 -16.03 37.51 -5.01
N ILE A 48 -17.32 37.88 -5.14
CA ILE A 48 -17.94 38.25 -6.41
C ILE A 48 -17.28 39.52 -6.99
N SER A 49 -17.12 40.55 -6.16
CA SER A 49 -16.46 41.80 -6.59
C SER A 49 -15.04 41.55 -7.14
N ARG A 50 -14.21 40.78 -6.42
CA ARG A 50 -12.86 40.43 -6.88
C ARG A 50 -12.85 39.55 -8.13
N GLU A 51 -13.84 38.67 -8.29
CA GLU A 51 -13.97 37.84 -9.50
C GLU A 51 -14.35 38.68 -10.71
N LEU A 52 -15.33 39.59 -10.59
CA LEU A 52 -15.72 40.49 -11.66
C LEU A 52 -14.55 41.39 -12.09
N GLN A 53 -13.80 41.94 -11.14
CA GLN A 53 -12.58 42.70 -11.44
C GLN A 53 -11.53 41.84 -12.16
N ARG A 54 -11.32 40.60 -11.72
CA ARG A 54 -10.33 39.68 -12.30
C ARG A 54 -10.66 39.28 -13.74
N GLY A 55 -11.93 39.06 -14.06
CA GLY A 55 -12.38 38.58 -15.37
C GLY A 55 -12.90 39.66 -16.31
N SER A 56 -12.87 40.94 -15.92
CA SER A 56 -13.29 42.04 -16.79
C SER A 56 -12.19 42.46 -17.75
N VAL A 57 -12.54 42.59 -19.03
CA VAL A 57 -11.65 43.09 -20.08
C VAL A 57 -12.29 44.29 -20.78
N THR A 58 -11.45 45.21 -21.25
CA THR A 58 -11.91 46.36 -22.05
C THR A 58 -12.32 45.87 -23.43
N GLN A 59 -13.58 46.12 -23.79
CA GLN A 59 -14.12 45.82 -25.12
C GLN A 59 -14.54 47.12 -25.80
N ARG A 60 -14.18 47.25 -27.08
CA ARG A 60 -14.56 48.39 -27.92
C ARG A 60 -15.91 48.13 -28.57
N ARG A 61 -16.79 49.14 -28.54
CA ARG A 61 -18.09 49.13 -29.22
C ARG A 61 -17.93 49.59 -30.68
N SER A 62 -18.99 49.45 -31.47
CA SER A 62 -19.05 49.92 -32.86
C SER A 62 -18.89 51.43 -32.99
N ASP A 63 -19.30 52.19 -31.98
CA ASP A 63 -19.14 53.65 -31.87
C ASP A 63 -17.73 54.08 -31.38
N LEU A 64 -16.77 53.14 -31.36
CA LEU A 64 -15.40 53.31 -30.90
C LEU A 64 -15.22 53.57 -29.40
N THR A 65 -16.30 53.60 -28.61
CA THR A 65 -16.21 53.75 -27.14
C THR A 65 -15.78 52.44 -26.46
N GLU A 66 -15.10 52.55 -25.33
CA GLU A 66 -14.60 51.40 -24.56
C GLU A 66 -15.49 51.13 -23.34
N ARG A 67 -15.75 49.84 -23.06
CA ARG A 67 -16.39 49.43 -21.80
C ARG A 67 -15.77 48.17 -21.21
N PRO A 68 -15.67 48.06 -19.87
CA PRO A 68 -15.31 46.81 -19.23
C PRO A 68 -16.46 45.79 -19.39
N VAL A 69 -16.14 44.57 -19.80
CA VAL A 69 -17.09 43.45 -19.88
C VAL A 69 -16.49 42.23 -19.19
N TYR A 70 -17.26 41.63 -18.28
CA TYR A 70 -16.85 40.40 -17.59
C TYR A 70 -16.99 39.16 -18.47
N PHE A 71 -15.91 38.38 -18.58
CA PHE A 71 -15.89 37.06 -19.20
C PHE A 71 -15.43 35.99 -18.20
N PRO A 72 -16.24 34.94 -17.96
CA PRO A 72 -15.88 33.80 -17.12
C PRO A 72 -14.54 33.15 -17.50
N ASP A 73 -14.29 32.98 -18.81
CA ASP A 73 -13.09 32.32 -19.31
C ASP A 73 -11.83 33.14 -19.00
N THR A 74 -11.91 34.47 -19.08
CA THR A 74 -10.83 35.36 -18.66
C THR A 74 -10.61 35.26 -17.15
N GLY A 75 -11.68 35.30 -16.35
CA GLY A 75 -11.61 35.14 -14.90
C GLY A 75 -10.95 33.82 -14.49
N GLN A 76 -11.30 32.74 -15.19
CA GLN A 76 -10.72 31.40 -15.03
C GLN A 76 -9.23 31.39 -15.41
N ALA A 77 -8.86 31.91 -16.59
CA ALA A 77 -7.48 31.94 -17.06
C ALA A 77 -6.56 32.76 -16.15
N VAL A 78 -7.01 33.93 -15.69
CA VAL A 78 -6.25 34.75 -14.73
C VAL A 78 -6.15 34.06 -13.37
N TYR A 79 -7.22 33.40 -12.91
CA TYR A 79 -7.17 32.60 -11.69
C TYR A 79 -6.14 31.47 -11.81
N GLU A 80 -6.13 30.69 -12.89
CA GLU A 80 -5.17 29.61 -13.14
C GLU A 80 -3.74 30.12 -13.22
N LYS A 81 -3.50 31.25 -13.91
CA LYS A 81 -2.19 31.90 -13.98
C LYS A 81 -1.70 32.37 -12.62
N ASN A 82 -2.57 32.90 -11.77
CA ASN A 82 -2.19 33.28 -10.40
C ASN A 82 -1.94 32.03 -9.55
N ARG A 83 -2.78 31.00 -9.68
CA ARG A 83 -2.64 29.73 -8.96
C ARG A 83 -1.37 28.97 -9.33
N SER A 84 -0.91 29.04 -10.58
CA SER A 84 0.36 28.41 -10.99
C SER A 84 1.59 29.04 -10.34
N ARG A 85 1.47 30.30 -9.88
CA ARG A 85 2.50 31.01 -9.10
C ARG A 85 2.38 30.77 -7.59
N CYS A 86 1.27 30.18 -7.14
CA CYS A 86 1.05 29.86 -5.74
C CYS A 86 1.63 28.49 -5.37
N GLY A 87 1.99 28.34 -4.09
CA GLY A 87 2.43 27.07 -3.52
C GLY A 87 3.94 26.88 -3.51
N ALA A 88 4.39 25.86 -2.78
CA ALA A 88 5.80 25.50 -2.72
C ALA A 88 6.29 25.01 -4.09
N LYS A 89 7.40 25.61 -4.56
CA LYS A 89 8.09 25.17 -5.78
C LYS A 89 8.55 23.71 -5.63
N TYR A 90 8.70 23.03 -6.75
CA TYR A 90 9.21 21.67 -6.76
C TYR A 90 10.67 21.63 -6.29
N LYS A 91 10.97 20.74 -5.35
CA LYS A 91 12.32 20.47 -4.84
C LYS A 91 13.12 19.51 -5.74
N LEU A 92 12.81 19.43 -7.05
CA LEU A 92 13.45 18.45 -7.94
C LEU A 92 14.96 18.66 -8.06
N ALA A 93 15.39 19.92 -8.17
CA ALA A 93 16.81 20.26 -8.24
C ALA A 93 17.51 20.17 -6.88
N GLU A 94 16.84 20.64 -5.81
CA GLU A 94 17.36 20.62 -4.43
C GLU A 94 17.54 19.19 -3.90
N ALA A 95 16.63 18.28 -4.26
CA ALA A 95 16.60 16.88 -3.81
C ALA A 95 17.07 15.91 -4.90
N SER A 96 17.91 16.35 -5.83
CA SER A 96 18.29 15.58 -7.02
C SER A 96 18.92 14.23 -6.70
N GLU A 97 19.88 14.20 -5.76
CA GLU A 97 20.56 12.97 -5.31
C GLU A 97 19.56 11.98 -4.68
N PHE A 98 18.70 12.47 -3.78
CA PHE A 98 17.64 11.66 -3.19
C PHE A 98 16.67 11.11 -4.24
N ILE A 99 16.30 11.93 -5.23
CA ILE A 99 15.40 11.52 -6.31
C ILE A 99 16.04 10.45 -7.18
N GLN A 100 17.33 10.59 -7.52
CA GLN A 100 18.06 9.60 -8.30
C GLN A 100 18.10 8.25 -7.55
N PHE A 101 18.47 8.28 -6.26
CA PHE A 101 18.41 7.11 -5.40
C PHE A 101 17.00 6.50 -5.36
N ALA A 102 15.97 7.33 -5.19
CA ALA A 102 14.59 6.87 -5.12
C ALA A 102 14.14 6.20 -6.42
N VAL A 103 14.48 6.77 -7.57
CA VAL A 103 14.18 6.21 -8.90
C VAL A 103 14.88 4.86 -9.07
N GLU A 104 16.16 4.77 -8.71
CA GLU A 104 16.91 3.52 -8.80
C GLU A 104 16.28 2.42 -7.92
N LYS A 105 15.99 2.71 -6.65
CA LYS A 105 15.34 1.76 -5.73
C LYS A 105 13.95 1.33 -6.19
N MET A 106 13.17 2.24 -6.79
CA MET A 106 11.84 1.90 -7.31
C MET A 106 11.89 1.05 -8.58
N GLN A 107 12.83 1.32 -9.50
CA GLN A 107 12.91 0.63 -10.79
C GLN A 107 13.64 -0.71 -10.70
N LYS A 108 14.80 -0.74 -10.05
CA LYS A 108 15.65 -1.94 -9.97
C LYS A 108 15.27 -2.84 -8.81
N ASP A 109 15.07 -2.25 -7.64
CA ASP A 109 14.81 -3.02 -6.41
C ASP A 109 13.31 -3.17 -6.14
N HIS A 110 12.43 -2.65 -7.01
CA HIS A 110 10.97 -2.72 -6.84
C HIS A 110 10.45 -2.16 -5.50
N TRP A 111 11.13 -1.17 -4.90
CA TRP A 111 10.65 -0.54 -3.67
C TRP A 111 9.44 0.36 -3.93
N SER A 112 8.61 0.58 -2.90
CA SER A 112 7.58 1.63 -2.96
C SER A 112 8.16 2.99 -2.58
N PRO A 113 7.57 4.12 -3.03
CA PRO A 113 7.97 5.44 -2.58
C PRO A 113 8.04 5.59 -1.05
N ASP A 114 7.14 4.92 -0.32
CA ASP A 114 7.13 4.94 1.16
C ASP A 114 8.30 4.16 1.77
N ALA A 115 8.67 3.01 1.18
CA ALA A 115 9.82 2.22 1.65
C ALA A 115 11.12 2.99 1.43
N VAL A 116 11.28 3.65 0.27
CA VAL A 116 12.43 4.51 -0.04
C VAL A 116 12.57 5.64 0.98
N TYR A 117 11.50 6.44 1.15
CA TYR A 117 11.53 7.56 2.10
C TYR A 117 11.82 7.09 3.52
N GLY A 118 11.16 5.99 3.92
CA GLY A 118 11.35 5.39 5.23
C GLY A 118 12.77 4.94 5.52
N TYR A 119 13.38 4.24 4.56
CA TYR A 119 14.77 3.80 4.64
C TYR A 119 15.73 4.97 4.80
N VAL A 120 15.61 5.97 3.92
CA VAL A 120 16.43 7.18 3.96
C VAL A 120 16.30 7.90 5.29
N LYS A 121 15.08 7.98 5.83
CA LYS A 121 14.82 8.57 7.15
C LYS A 121 15.47 7.77 8.28
N ALA A 122 15.35 6.44 8.27
CA ALA A 122 15.92 5.58 9.31
C ALA A 122 17.46 5.61 9.31
N GLN A 123 18.06 5.61 8.12
CA GLN A 123 19.50 5.65 7.92
C GLN A 123 20.10 7.07 7.97
N LYS A 124 19.27 8.10 8.19
CA LYS A 124 19.67 9.51 8.19
C LYS A 124 20.47 9.92 6.93
N LEU A 125 20.05 9.41 5.77
CA LEU A 125 20.66 9.75 4.49
C LEU A 125 20.05 11.06 3.95
N PHE A 126 20.83 11.82 3.17
CA PHE A 126 20.37 13.04 2.48
C PHE A 126 19.71 14.08 3.41
N GLU A 127 20.26 14.29 4.61
CA GLU A 127 19.67 15.22 5.59
C GLU A 127 19.42 16.61 4.97
N ASN A 128 18.19 17.11 5.14
CA ASN A 128 17.68 18.38 4.58
C ASN A 128 17.45 18.46 3.06
N THR A 129 17.85 17.46 2.27
CA THR A 129 17.66 17.41 0.80
C THR A 129 16.68 16.32 0.36
N THR A 130 15.74 15.91 1.22
CA THR A 130 14.72 14.90 0.90
C THR A 130 13.35 15.50 0.58
N VAL A 131 12.49 14.68 -0.06
CA VAL A 131 11.06 14.95 -0.14
C VAL A 131 10.27 13.82 0.51
N CYS A 132 9.12 14.15 1.12
CA CYS A 132 8.28 13.15 1.78
C CYS A 132 7.61 12.19 0.79
N THR A 133 7.14 11.04 1.28
CA THR A 133 6.41 10.02 0.50
C THR A 133 5.33 10.61 -0.41
N LYS A 134 4.53 11.55 0.12
CA LYS A 134 3.44 12.19 -0.64
C LYS A 134 3.95 12.99 -1.83
N THR A 135 5.09 13.66 -1.68
CA THR A 135 5.71 14.43 -2.76
C THR A 135 6.30 13.51 -3.83
N LEU A 136 6.92 12.38 -3.45
CA LEU A 136 7.37 11.37 -4.42
C LEU A 136 6.19 10.87 -5.27
N TYR A 137 5.09 10.46 -4.65
CA TYR A 137 3.88 10.06 -5.40
C TYR A 137 3.37 11.18 -6.31
N ARG A 138 3.35 12.43 -5.83
CA ARG A 138 2.95 13.59 -6.64
C ARG A 138 3.86 13.77 -7.86
N TYR A 139 5.17 13.62 -7.72
CA TYR A 139 6.09 13.75 -8.84
C TYR A 139 5.90 12.64 -9.87
N ILE A 140 5.64 11.41 -9.44
CA ILE A 140 5.29 10.29 -10.33
C ILE A 140 3.97 10.58 -11.07
N ASP A 141 2.95 11.06 -10.36
CA ASP A 141 1.64 11.39 -10.95
C ASP A 141 1.72 12.51 -12.01
N LEU A 142 2.60 13.48 -11.78
CA LEU A 142 2.84 14.58 -12.72
C LEU A 142 3.81 14.19 -13.85
N GLY A 143 4.35 12.96 -13.86
CA GLY A 143 5.32 12.51 -14.85
C GLY A 143 6.68 13.24 -14.76
N LEU A 144 7.01 13.78 -13.59
CA LEU A 144 8.26 14.51 -13.35
C LEU A 144 9.45 13.59 -13.06
N LEU A 145 9.20 12.30 -12.81
CA LEU A 145 10.23 11.28 -12.59
C LEU A 145 10.19 10.25 -13.74
N PRO A 146 11.31 9.56 -14.01
CA PRO A 146 11.33 8.42 -14.94
C PRO A 146 10.39 7.27 -14.53
N VAL A 147 10.13 7.11 -13.23
CA VAL A 147 9.17 6.14 -12.69
C VAL A 147 7.75 6.59 -13.06
N LYS A 148 6.97 5.67 -13.64
CA LYS A 148 5.58 5.87 -14.02
C LYS A 148 4.64 5.18 -13.06
N ASN A 149 3.37 5.56 -13.11
CA ASN A 149 2.32 4.94 -12.32
C ASN A 149 2.16 3.43 -12.55
N ILE A 150 2.50 2.94 -13.75
CA ILE A 150 2.48 1.52 -14.10
C ILE A 150 3.62 0.72 -13.46
N ASP A 151 4.73 1.39 -13.11
CA ASP A 151 5.89 0.75 -12.47
C ASP A 151 5.65 0.54 -10.97
N LEU A 152 4.63 1.21 -10.41
CA LEU A 152 4.32 1.14 -8.99
C LEU A 152 3.53 -0.15 -8.66
N PRO A 153 4.04 -1.03 -7.77
CA PRO A 153 3.52 -2.40 -7.59
C PRO A 153 2.04 -2.54 -7.24
N LEU A 154 1.41 -1.50 -6.68
CA LEU A 154 0.04 -1.55 -6.16
C LEU A 154 -0.87 -0.48 -6.76
N LYS A 155 -0.34 0.43 -7.59
CA LYS A 155 -1.10 1.60 -8.03
C LYS A 155 -2.09 1.26 -9.15
N VAL A 156 -1.66 0.40 -10.06
CA VAL A 156 -2.49 -0.09 -11.18
C VAL A 156 -3.02 -1.48 -10.86
N SER A 157 -4.03 -1.56 -9.99
CA SER A 157 -4.74 -2.82 -9.76
C SER A 157 -6.25 -2.63 -9.89
N ARG A 158 -6.90 -3.58 -10.58
CA ARG A 158 -8.37 -3.67 -10.67
C ARG A 158 -8.79 -5.02 -10.13
N ASN A 159 -9.54 -5.02 -9.03
CA ASN A 159 -10.19 -6.23 -8.57
C ASN A 159 -11.40 -6.51 -9.45
N THR A 160 -11.29 -7.49 -10.35
CA THR A 160 -12.37 -7.92 -11.24
C THR A 160 -13.16 -9.11 -10.68
N LYS A 161 -12.80 -9.61 -9.48
CA LYS A 161 -13.41 -10.82 -8.93
C LYS A 161 -14.69 -10.51 -8.17
N ILE A 162 -15.75 -11.22 -8.54
CA ILE A 162 -16.99 -11.27 -7.79
C ILE A 162 -16.75 -12.09 -6.51
N LYS A 163 -17.14 -11.55 -5.34
CA LYS A 163 -17.13 -12.31 -4.08
C LYS A 163 -18.06 -13.51 -4.21
N ARG A 164 -17.52 -14.72 -4.11
CA ARG A 164 -18.29 -15.95 -4.04
C ARG A 164 -18.15 -16.51 -2.64
N VAL A 165 -19.27 -16.61 -1.93
CA VAL A 165 -19.34 -17.37 -0.68
C VAL A 165 -19.44 -18.84 -1.09
N ARG A 166 -18.43 -19.63 -0.74
CA ARG A 166 -18.48 -21.08 -0.88
C ARG A 166 -18.72 -21.66 0.52
N GLN A 167 -19.33 -22.84 0.60
CA GLN A 167 -19.37 -23.61 1.84
C GLN A 167 -18.22 -24.63 1.80
N HIS A 168 -17.38 -24.64 2.83
CA HIS A 168 -16.38 -25.67 3.08
C HIS A 168 -16.65 -26.24 4.46
N LYS A 169 -16.51 -27.57 4.59
CA LYS A 169 -17.03 -28.35 5.70
C LYS A 169 -15.95 -29.00 6.57
N LYS A 170 -14.68 -28.59 6.46
CA LYS A 170 -13.57 -29.24 7.18
C LYS A 170 -12.97 -28.31 8.22
N VAL A 171 -12.95 -28.79 9.45
CA VAL A 171 -12.22 -28.24 10.59
C VAL A 171 -11.00 -29.13 10.76
N LEU A 172 -9.81 -28.56 10.52
CA LEU A 172 -8.53 -29.21 10.80
C LEU A 172 -8.12 -28.78 12.21
N GLY A 173 -7.83 -29.74 13.08
CA GLY A 173 -7.21 -29.53 14.39
C GLY A 173 -7.84 -28.46 15.28
N THR A 174 -6.99 -27.80 16.07
CA THR A 174 -7.35 -26.77 17.05
C THR A 174 -7.75 -25.47 16.36
N SER A 175 -8.94 -24.95 16.70
CA SER A 175 -9.46 -23.70 16.14
C SER A 175 -8.60 -22.49 16.55
N ILE A 176 -8.52 -21.48 15.69
CA ILE A 176 -7.92 -20.18 15.98
C ILE A 176 -8.57 -19.48 17.19
N GLU A 177 -9.82 -19.80 17.53
CA GLU A 177 -10.50 -19.25 18.72
C GLU A 177 -9.85 -19.71 20.04
N GLN A 178 -9.18 -20.86 20.02
CA GLN A 178 -8.46 -21.38 21.20
C GLN A 178 -7.04 -20.81 21.30
N ARG A 179 -6.61 -19.99 20.33
CA ARG A 179 -5.30 -19.36 20.36
C ARG A 179 -5.27 -18.28 21.44
N PRO A 180 -4.25 -18.27 22.32
CA PRO A 180 -4.10 -17.23 23.33
C PRO A 180 -4.15 -15.81 22.73
N ALA A 181 -4.91 -14.91 23.37
CA ALA A 181 -5.19 -13.57 22.85
C ALA A 181 -3.93 -12.69 22.65
N HIS A 182 -2.89 -12.85 23.50
CA HIS A 182 -1.64 -12.09 23.38
C HIS A 182 -0.93 -12.32 22.03
N ILE A 183 -1.17 -13.46 21.37
CA ILE A 183 -0.57 -13.78 20.07
C ILE A 183 -1.10 -12.83 18.98
N ASP A 184 -2.30 -12.28 19.14
CA ASP A 184 -2.92 -11.34 18.19
C ASP A 184 -2.42 -9.91 18.30
N GLU A 185 -1.80 -9.55 19.42
CA GLU A 185 -1.12 -8.27 19.64
C GLU A 185 0.17 -8.18 18.83
N ARG A 186 0.74 -9.35 18.47
CA ARG A 186 1.96 -9.49 17.66
C ARG A 186 3.21 -8.88 18.30
N GLU A 187 3.24 -8.87 19.63
CA GLU A 187 4.34 -8.32 20.42
C GLU A 187 5.36 -9.40 20.84
N GLU A 188 4.94 -10.67 20.85
CA GLU A 188 5.79 -11.81 21.16
C GLU A 188 6.41 -12.43 19.90
N PHE A 189 7.70 -12.78 19.99
CA PHE A 189 8.43 -13.47 18.93
C PHE A 189 8.15 -14.96 18.93
N GLY A 190 8.02 -15.53 17.72
CA GLY A 190 8.01 -16.97 17.48
C GLY A 190 6.63 -17.53 17.11
N HIS A 191 5.69 -16.66 16.77
CA HIS A 191 4.38 -17.06 16.25
C HIS A 191 4.38 -16.91 14.73
N TRP A 192 4.11 -17.99 14.01
CA TRP A 192 4.24 -18.04 12.56
C TRP A 192 2.89 -18.28 11.88
N GLU A 193 2.68 -17.69 10.72
CA GLU A 193 1.58 -17.99 9.81
C GLU A 193 2.16 -18.78 8.61
N ILE A 194 1.61 -19.95 8.29
CA ILE A 194 2.08 -20.81 7.19
C ILE A 194 1.13 -20.76 5.99
N ASP A 195 1.61 -20.60 4.76
CA ASP A 195 0.77 -20.55 3.55
C ASP A 195 1.40 -21.28 2.37
N THR A 196 0.61 -21.50 1.32
CA THR A 196 1.14 -21.96 0.03
C THR A 196 0.88 -20.96 -1.10
N VAL A 197 1.93 -20.66 -1.86
CA VAL A 197 1.89 -19.74 -3.00
C VAL A 197 1.97 -20.55 -4.29
N LEU A 198 0.82 -20.71 -4.95
CA LEU A 198 0.76 -21.42 -6.23
C LEU A 198 1.21 -20.54 -7.40
N GLY A 199 2.02 -21.09 -8.30
CA GLY A 199 2.34 -20.47 -9.58
C GLY A 199 1.16 -20.55 -10.56
N THR A 200 0.74 -21.78 -10.89
CA THR A 200 -0.42 -22.08 -11.73
C THR A 200 -1.49 -22.86 -10.95
N ARG A 201 -2.63 -23.17 -11.60
CA ARG A 201 -3.64 -24.08 -11.02
C ARG A 201 -3.33 -25.55 -11.29
N ALA A 202 -2.37 -25.84 -12.17
CA ALA A 202 -1.98 -27.22 -12.46
C ALA A 202 -1.27 -27.83 -11.25
N LYS A 203 -1.20 -29.16 -11.21
CA LYS A 203 -0.34 -29.86 -10.26
C LYS A 203 1.12 -29.58 -10.62
N GLY A 204 1.95 -29.38 -9.62
CA GLY A 204 3.37 -29.06 -9.75
C GLY A 204 3.89 -28.45 -8.47
N ALA A 205 5.14 -27.96 -8.52
CA ALA A 205 5.77 -27.33 -7.39
C ALA A 205 4.98 -26.09 -6.92
N VAL A 206 5.08 -25.83 -5.62
CA VAL A 206 4.54 -24.62 -4.99
C VAL A 206 5.56 -24.07 -4.01
N LEU A 207 5.42 -22.80 -3.62
CA LEU A 207 6.21 -22.26 -2.52
C LEU A 207 5.41 -22.40 -1.22
N LEU A 208 6.02 -23.00 -0.21
CA LEU A 208 5.56 -22.99 1.16
C LEU A 208 6.17 -21.78 1.86
N THR A 209 5.34 -20.94 2.45
CA THR A 209 5.80 -19.75 3.16
C THR A 209 5.52 -19.84 4.64
N LEU A 210 6.43 -19.34 5.47
CA LEU A 210 6.23 -19.13 6.89
C LEU A 210 6.57 -17.68 7.22
N THR A 211 5.57 -16.91 7.68
CA THR A 211 5.75 -15.51 8.07
C THR A 211 5.68 -15.35 9.58
N GLU A 212 6.72 -14.81 10.20
CA GLU A 212 6.76 -14.52 11.63
C GLU A 212 5.92 -13.27 11.98
N ARG A 213 5.06 -13.37 12.99
CA ARG A 213 4.01 -12.37 13.26
C ARG A 213 4.52 -11.09 13.90
N LYS A 214 5.67 -11.04 14.57
CA LYS A 214 6.21 -9.80 15.16
C LYS A 214 7.09 -9.05 14.15
N THR A 215 8.16 -9.71 13.72
CA THR A 215 9.27 -9.23 12.89
C THR A 215 8.98 -9.26 11.39
N ARG A 216 7.96 -10.01 10.94
CA ARG A 216 7.65 -10.20 9.51
C ARG A 216 8.73 -10.95 8.72
N HIS A 217 9.58 -11.69 9.41
CA HIS A 217 10.55 -12.54 8.74
C HIS A 217 9.83 -13.64 7.95
N GLU A 218 10.26 -13.86 6.72
CA GLU A 218 9.67 -14.80 5.79
C GLU A 218 10.65 -15.94 5.52
N HIS A 219 10.20 -17.17 5.65
CA HIS A 219 10.83 -18.33 5.00
C HIS A 219 10.03 -18.71 3.76
N ILE A 220 10.71 -19.01 2.66
CA ILE A 220 10.13 -19.41 1.38
C ILE A 220 10.81 -20.70 0.92
N LEU A 221 10.10 -21.82 1.03
CA LEU A 221 10.59 -23.15 0.69
C LEU A 221 9.91 -23.65 -0.59
N LYS A 222 10.66 -24.15 -1.57
CA LYS A 222 10.09 -24.86 -2.72
C LYS A 222 9.70 -26.27 -2.31
N ILE A 223 8.44 -26.64 -2.52
CA ILE A 223 7.96 -28.01 -2.30
C ILE A 223 7.42 -28.59 -3.60
N GLY A 224 7.63 -29.89 -3.81
CA GLY A 224 7.31 -30.55 -5.08
C GLY A 224 5.84 -30.53 -5.44
N GLN A 225 4.94 -30.58 -4.45
CA GLN A 225 3.49 -30.49 -4.65
C GLN A 225 2.78 -29.88 -3.43
N LYS A 226 1.56 -29.35 -3.63
CA LYS A 226 0.66 -28.89 -2.56
C LYS A 226 0.00 -30.08 -1.83
N THR A 227 0.78 -30.85 -1.08
CA THR A 227 0.35 -32.04 -0.34
C THR A 227 0.86 -32.02 1.10
N ALA A 228 0.16 -32.70 2.01
CA ALA A 228 0.56 -32.78 3.41
C ALA A 228 1.95 -33.43 3.61
N THR A 229 2.25 -34.46 2.83
CA THR A 229 3.55 -35.14 2.86
C THR A 229 4.70 -34.19 2.48
N CYS A 230 4.56 -33.39 1.42
CA CYS A 230 5.59 -32.45 1.01
C CYS A 230 5.75 -31.30 2.02
N VAL A 231 4.66 -30.82 2.62
CA VAL A 231 4.71 -29.82 3.70
C VAL A 231 5.45 -30.37 4.91
N LYS A 232 5.15 -31.61 5.34
CA LYS A 232 5.82 -32.29 6.45
C LYS A 232 7.32 -32.42 6.21
N GLN A 233 7.73 -32.88 5.02
CA GLN A 233 9.15 -32.99 4.65
C GLN A 233 9.88 -31.63 4.72
N ALA A 234 9.25 -30.57 4.22
CA ALA A 234 9.83 -29.23 4.27
C ALA A 234 9.98 -28.71 5.71
N LEU A 235 8.99 -28.95 6.57
CA LEU A 235 9.08 -28.59 7.99
C LEU A 235 10.13 -29.40 8.74
N GLN A 236 10.30 -30.68 8.43
CA GLN A 236 11.37 -31.51 8.99
C GLN A 236 12.75 -30.99 8.58
N ALA A 237 12.94 -30.61 7.31
CA ALA A 237 14.18 -30.00 6.85
C ALA A 237 14.46 -28.67 7.58
N LEU A 238 13.44 -27.80 7.69
CA LEU A 238 13.55 -26.54 8.42
C LEU A 238 13.91 -26.76 9.89
N LYS A 239 13.28 -27.74 10.54
CA LYS A 239 13.59 -28.14 11.92
C LYS A 239 15.02 -28.62 12.07
N GLN A 240 15.55 -29.40 11.11
CA GLN A 240 16.95 -29.82 11.11
C GLN A 240 17.89 -28.61 10.99
N THR A 241 17.56 -27.61 10.15
CA THR A 241 18.35 -26.37 10.01
C THR A 241 18.44 -25.58 11.32
N TYR A 242 17.33 -25.47 12.05
CA TYR A 242 17.30 -24.75 13.33
C TYR A 242 17.80 -25.60 14.52
N GLY A 243 17.77 -26.92 14.40
CA GLY A 243 18.26 -27.84 15.42
C GLY A 243 17.63 -27.59 16.80
N PRO A 244 18.42 -27.53 17.89
CA PRO A 244 17.89 -27.40 19.26
C PRO A 244 17.09 -26.13 19.53
N ILE A 245 17.29 -25.06 18.76
CA ILE A 245 16.60 -23.78 18.99
C ILE A 245 15.24 -23.69 18.28
N PHE A 246 14.87 -24.71 17.48
CA PHE A 246 13.61 -24.69 16.71
C PHE A 246 12.39 -24.40 17.58
N SER A 247 12.27 -25.01 18.76
CA SER A 247 11.11 -24.81 19.64
C SER A 247 11.04 -23.41 20.26
N LYS A 248 12.17 -22.71 20.34
CA LYS A 248 12.20 -21.33 20.81
C LYS A 248 11.86 -20.34 19.70
N VAL A 249 12.24 -20.66 18.46
CA VAL A 249 11.98 -19.84 17.26
C VAL A 249 10.56 -20.03 16.74
N PHE A 250 10.05 -21.25 16.78
CA PHE A 250 8.69 -21.62 16.36
C PHE A 250 7.92 -22.08 17.59
N LYS A 251 7.19 -21.16 18.23
CA LYS A 251 6.31 -21.46 19.38
C LYS A 251 4.96 -21.98 18.91
N THR A 252 4.36 -21.28 17.94
CA THR A 252 3.05 -21.65 17.38
C THR A 252 3.02 -21.45 15.88
N ILE A 253 2.29 -22.29 15.15
CA ILE A 253 2.05 -22.14 13.71
C ILE A 253 0.56 -22.04 13.44
N THR A 254 0.15 -21.02 12.67
CA THR A 254 -1.24 -20.82 12.25
C THR A 254 -1.40 -21.13 10.76
N ALA A 255 -2.22 -22.12 10.43
CA ALA A 255 -2.54 -22.54 9.06
C ALA A 255 -3.97 -22.13 8.66
N ASP A 256 -4.29 -22.20 7.37
CA ASP A 256 -5.68 -22.23 6.93
C ASP A 256 -6.19 -23.68 6.95
N ASN A 257 -7.49 -23.87 6.71
CA ASN A 257 -8.09 -25.20 6.64
C ASN A 257 -7.81 -25.95 5.32
N GLY A 258 -6.67 -25.68 4.68
CA GLY A 258 -6.21 -26.35 3.46
C GLY A 258 -5.78 -27.79 3.71
N SER A 259 -6.10 -28.70 2.78
CA SER A 259 -5.78 -30.14 2.93
C SER A 259 -4.29 -30.43 3.02
N GLU A 260 -3.45 -29.57 2.46
CA GLU A 260 -1.99 -29.63 2.57
C GLU A 260 -1.46 -29.40 3.99
N PHE A 261 -2.28 -28.84 4.89
CA PHE A 261 -1.90 -28.62 6.30
C PHE A 261 -2.57 -29.62 7.24
N SER A 262 -3.20 -30.68 6.72
CA SER A 262 -3.93 -31.66 7.52
C SER A 262 -3.05 -32.46 8.48
N GLU A 263 -1.77 -32.66 8.17
CA GLU A 263 -0.79 -33.37 9.02
C GLU A 263 0.11 -32.43 9.82
N LEU A 264 -0.20 -31.12 9.85
CA LEU A 264 0.70 -30.12 10.46
C LEU A 264 0.90 -30.34 11.97
N SER A 265 -0.16 -30.68 12.70
CA SER A 265 -0.07 -31.04 14.13
C SER A 265 0.87 -32.24 14.32
N HIS A 266 0.62 -33.35 13.60
CA HIS A 266 1.46 -34.55 13.67
C HIS A 266 2.92 -34.28 13.27
N ALA A 267 3.17 -33.36 12.34
CA ALA A 267 4.52 -33.01 11.92
C ALA A 267 5.33 -32.30 13.02
N LEU A 268 4.67 -31.77 14.06
CA LEU A 268 5.27 -30.93 15.11
C LEU A 268 5.06 -31.48 16.54
N ASP A 269 4.34 -32.58 16.69
CA ASP A 269 4.01 -33.20 17.99
C ASP A 269 5.25 -33.48 18.85
N ASP A 270 6.39 -33.85 18.25
CA ASP A 270 7.63 -34.19 18.95
C ASP A 270 8.40 -32.97 19.49
N THR A 271 7.92 -31.75 19.20
CA THR A 271 8.58 -30.50 19.59
C THR A 271 7.72 -29.55 20.43
N ASN A 272 6.52 -29.98 20.84
CA ASN A 272 5.61 -29.25 21.72
C ASN A 272 5.13 -27.89 21.15
N GLN A 273 5.11 -27.73 19.81
CA GLN A 273 4.50 -26.55 19.17
C GLN A 273 2.99 -26.70 19.10
N GLN A 274 2.32 -25.57 19.28
CA GLN A 274 0.87 -25.51 19.08
C GLN A 274 0.54 -25.11 17.65
N VAL A 275 -0.40 -25.84 17.05
CA VAL A 275 -0.91 -25.55 15.70
C VAL A 275 -2.35 -25.07 15.82
N TYR A 276 -2.65 -23.95 15.16
CA TYR A 276 -3.99 -23.36 15.11
C TYR A 276 -4.47 -23.21 13.67
N TYR A 277 -5.77 -23.38 13.45
CA TYR A 277 -6.38 -23.29 12.12
C TYR A 277 -7.41 -22.16 12.05
N ALA A 278 -7.21 -21.24 11.09
CA ALA A 278 -8.12 -20.14 10.83
C ALA A 278 -9.48 -20.61 10.32
N HIS A 279 -10.52 -19.80 10.54
CA HIS A 279 -11.86 -20.12 10.09
C HIS A 279 -11.93 -20.25 8.56
N PRO A 280 -12.73 -21.18 8.04
CA PRO A 280 -12.97 -21.28 6.61
C PRO A 280 -13.47 -19.94 6.03
N TYR A 281 -12.86 -19.51 4.91
CA TYR A 281 -13.17 -18.26 4.20
C TYR A 281 -12.85 -16.95 4.95
N THR A 282 -12.16 -17.01 6.08
CA THR A 282 -11.77 -15.82 6.83
C THR A 282 -10.29 -15.50 6.62
N SER A 283 -9.92 -15.14 5.39
CA SER A 283 -8.51 -14.84 5.06
C SER A 283 -7.94 -13.64 5.84
N SER A 284 -8.81 -12.76 6.37
CA SER A 284 -8.43 -11.63 7.22
C SER A 284 -7.75 -12.04 8.54
N GLU A 285 -8.03 -13.25 9.06
CA GLU A 285 -7.37 -13.78 10.26
C GLU A 285 -5.87 -14.06 10.06
N ARG A 286 -5.46 -14.14 8.78
CA ARG A 286 -4.09 -14.34 8.31
C ARG A 286 -3.66 -13.21 7.35
N GLY A 287 -4.06 -11.98 7.65
CA GLY A 287 -3.80 -10.83 6.79
C GLY A 287 -2.30 -10.57 6.53
N THR A 288 -1.41 -11.12 7.35
CA THR A 288 0.05 -11.02 7.14
C THR A 288 0.47 -11.81 5.91
N ASN A 289 -0.02 -13.04 5.76
CA ASN A 289 0.25 -13.89 4.60
C ASN A 289 -0.21 -13.25 3.29
N GLU A 290 -1.43 -12.68 3.26
CA GLU A 290 -1.91 -12.01 2.04
C GLU A 290 -0.97 -10.88 1.60
N ARG A 291 -0.45 -10.12 2.56
CA ARG A 291 0.49 -9.03 2.28
C ARG A 291 1.84 -9.56 1.80
N HIS A 292 2.38 -10.62 2.40
CA HIS A 292 3.69 -11.20 2.07
C HIS A 292 3.66 -11.95 0.74
N ASN A 293 2.59 -12.70 0.47
CA ASN A 293 2.35 -13.28 -0.85
C ASN A 293 2.40 -12.22 -1.95
N GLY A 294 1.86 -11.02 -1.69
CA GLY A 294 1.93 -9.88 -2.62
C GLY A 294 3.34 -9.36 -2.89
N LEU A 295 4.30 -9.57 -1.98
CA LEU A 295 5.72 -9.26 -2.19
C LEU A 295 6.36 -10.28 -3.12
N ILE A 296 6.13 -11.56 -2.87
CA ILE A 296 6.59 -12.67 -3.73
C ILE A 296 6.07 -12.48 -5.15
N ARG A 297 4.82 -12.03 -5.32
CA ARG A 297 4.21 -11.78 -6.64
C ARG A 297 4.87 -10.69 -7.47
N ARG A 298 5.75 -9.87 -6.91
CA ARG A 298 6.53 -8.89 -7.70
C ARG A 298 7.55 -9.57 -8.61
N PHE A 299 8.06 -10.72 -8.18
CA PHE A 299 9.08 -11.49 -8.91
C PHE A 299 8.48 -12.75 -9.55
N ILE A 300 7.53 -13.39 -8.86
CA ILE A 300 6.92 -14.66 -9.26
C ILE A 300 5.43 -14.43 -9.54
N PRO A 301 5.06 -13.94 -10.75
CA PRO A 301 3.69 -13.65 -11.10
C PRO A 301 2.85 -14.93 -11.18
N LYS A 302 1.53 -14.79 -11.04
CA LYS A 302 0.59 -15.88 -11.26
C LYS A 302 0.61 -16.30 -12.73
N GLY A 303 0.39 -17.59 -13.00
CA GLY A 303 0.32 -18.16 -14.34
C GLY A 303 1.61 -18.77 -14.85
N LYS A 304 2.73 -18.64 -14.13
CA LYS A 304 3.97 -19.37 -14.39
C LYS A 304 4.10 -20.56 -13.45
N THR A 305 4.61 -21.69 -13.94
CA THR A 305 4.89 -22.83 -13.05
C THR A 305 6.03 -22.50 -12.10
N ILE A 306 6.01 -23.08 -10.90
CA ILE A 306 7.11 -22.98 -9.93
C ILE A 306 8.15 -24.07 -10.21
N ASP A 307 7.81 -25.11 -10.98
CA ASP A 307 8.73 -26.20 -11.30
C ASP A 307 10.03 -25.66 -11.93
N ASP A 308 9.90 -24.72 -12.87
CA ASP A 308 11.00 -24.10 -13.62
C ASP A 308 11.71 -22.97 -12.84
N ILE A 309 11.25 -22.65 -11.62
CA ILE A 309 11.86 -21.59 -10.82
C ILE A 309 13.06 -22.15 -10.06
N ASP A 310 14.21 -21.56 -10.32
CA ASP A 310 15.45 -21.92 -9.67
C ASP A 310 15.48 -21.53 -8.18
N GLU A 311 16.21 -22.32 -7.38
CA GLU A 311 16.35 -22.06 -5.94
C GLU A 311 17.09 -20.75 -5.65
N THR A 312 18.02 -20.32 -6.53
CA THR A 312 18.70 -19.03 -6.36
C THR A 312 17.74 -17.86 -6.46
N LEU A 313 16.74 -17.92 -7.36
CA LEU A 313 15.71 -16.89 -7.46
C LEU A 313 14.84 -16.88 -6.20
N ILE A 314 14.51 -18.05 -5.64
CA ILE A 314 13.71 -18.15 -4.41
C ILE A 314 14.48 -17.53 -3.23
N ALA A 315 15.75 -17.87 -3.06
CA ALA A 315 16.61 -17.28 -2.04
C ALA A 315 16.75 -15.76 -2.22
N TYR A 316 16.89 -15.27 -3.45
CA TYR A 316 16.88 -13.84 -3.75
C TYR A 316 15.57 -13.17 -3.34
N VAL A 317 14.42 -13.77 -3.66
CA VAL A 317 13.10 -13.24 -3.30
C VAL A 317 12.89 -13.24 -1.78
N GLU A 318 13.30 -14.30 -1.09
CA GLU A 318 13.26 -14.39 0.37
C GLU A 318 14.10 -13.27 1.00
N ASN A 319 15.37 -13.16 0.60
CA ASN A 319 16.26 -12.12 1.09
C ASN A 319 15.70 -10.72 0.79
N TRP A 320 15.15 -10.49 -0.40
CA TRP A 320 14.51 -9.23 -0.74
C TRP A 320 13.30 -8.94 0.15
N CYS A 321 12.45 -9.93 0.43
CA CYS A 321 11.31 -9.78 1.35
C CYS A 321 11.77 -9.40 2.76
N ASN A 322 12.86 -10.02 3.21
CA ASN A 322 13.43 -9.86 4.54
C ASN A 322 14.31 -8.61 4.70
N THR A 323 14.80 -8.02 3.61
CA THR A 323 15.61 -6.78 3.64
C THR A 323 14.81 -5.53 3.28
N LEU A 324 13.63 -5.67 2.65
CA LEU A 324 12.77 -4.54 2.28
C LEU A 324 12.25 -3.79 3.54
N PRO A 325 12.57 -2.49 3.70
CA PRO A 325 12.14 -1.69 4.84
C PRO A 325 10.63 -1.66 5.05
N ARG A 326 10.19 -1.80 6.30
CA ARG A 326 8.76 -1.89 6.67
C ARG A 326 8.37 -0.76 7.61
N LYS A 327 7.38 0.04 7.21
CA LYS A 327 6.80 1.08 8.09
C LYS A 327 6.32 0.54 9.44
N ILE A 328 5.74 -0.67 9.47
CA ILE A 328 5.27 -1.31 10.71
C ILE A 328 6.41 -1.63 11.69
N LEU A 329 7.65 -1.74 11.20
CA LEU A 329 8.86 -1.99 11.99
C LEU A 329 9.68 -0.70 12.16
N GLY A 330 9.04 0.48 12.08
CA GLY A 330 9.76 1.76 12.14
C GLY A 330 10.75 1.95 10.98
N TYR A 331 10.49 1.33 9.84
CA TYR A 331 11.36 1.29 8.65
C TYR A 331 12.66 0.48 8.79
N ARG A 332 12.79 -0.33 9.84
CA ARG A 332 13.74 -1.44 9.86
C ARG A 332 13.31 -2.55 8.91
N SER A 333 14.25 -3.37 8.50
CA SER A 333 13.98 -4.59 7.73
C SER A 333 13.55 -5.74 8.65
N PRO A 334 12.73 -6.69 8.14
CA PRO A 334 12.40 -7.90 8.88
C PRO A 334 13.61 -8.69 9.36
N SER A 335 14.68 -8.75 8.55
CA SER A 335 15.94 -9.43 8.91
C SER A 335 16.60 -8.80 10.13
N GLU A 336 16.71 -7.47 10.18
CA GLU A 336 17.29 -6.76 11.34
C GLU A 336 16.47 -6.98 12.62
N ALA A 337 15.13 -6.94 12.51
CA ALA A 337 14.24 -7.18 13.65
C ALA A 337 14.33 -8.64 14.12
N TYR A 338 14.37 -9.58 13.17
CA TYR A 338 14.48 -11.02 13.43
C TYR A 338 15.79 -11.37 14.14
N GLN A 339 16.91 -10.83 13.69
CA GLN A 339 18.22 -11.07 14.31
C GLN A 339 18.30 -10.54 15.75
N GLU A 340 17.61 -9.45 16.07
CA GLU A 340 17.55 -8.91 17.44
C GLU A 340 16.77 -9.84 18.38
N GLU A 341 15.62 -10.34 17.93
CA GLU A 341 14.84 -11.33 18.70
C GLU A 341 15.61 -12.65 18.84
N LEU A 342 16.25 -13.14 17.79
CA LEU A 342 17.06 -14.36 17.85
C LEU A 342 18.17 -14.28 18.90
N LYS A 343 18.88 -13.15 19.00
CA LYS A 343 19.91 -12.92 20.03
C LYS A 343 19.37 -12.91 21.45
N SER A 344 18.08 -12.66 21.63
CA SER A 344 17.41 -12.66 22.94
C SER A 344 16.92 -14.05 23.33
N VAL A 345 16.85 -14.97 22.36
CA VAL A 345 16.24 -16.30 22.48
C VAL A 345 17.30 -17.43 22.51
N VAL A 346 18.36 -17.25 21.74
CA VAL A 346 19.58 -18.09 21.73
C VAL A 346 20.51 -17.59 22.82
#